data_AF-A0A2D6FD75-F1
#
_entry.id   AF-A0A2D6FD75-F1
#
_cell.length_a   1.000
_cell.length_b   1.000
_cell.length_c   1.000
_cell.angle_alpha   90.00
_cell.angle_beta   90.00
_cell.angle_gamma   90.00
#
_symmetry.space_group_name_H-M   'P 1'
#
loop_
_entity.id
_entity.type
_entity.pdbx_description
1 polymer ?
#
loop_
_entity_poly.entity_id
_entity_poly.type
_entity_poly.pdbx_seq_one_letter_code
_entity_poly.pdbx_strand_id
1 'polypeptide(L)'
;MGRVQRLAAQRQVTPYELSRNILQEAGYGITRREAKNAAGHRGYDVIFPCTIDGQPHQKMMRRSWLIELAELVLEGFKPEEIATNYFKRDFDS
;
A
#
# COMPACT_ATOMS: atom_id res chain seq x y z
N MET A 1 17.33 -5.16 3.24
CA MET A 1 17.10 -3.72 2.95
C MET A 1 16.34 -3.65 1.63
N GLY A 2 15.08 -3.23 1.68
CA GLY A 2 14.14 -3.30 0.55
C GLY A 2 14.47 -2.32 -0.60
N ARG A 3 13.92 -2.55 -1.79
CA ARG A 3 14.19 -1.69 -2.98
C ARG A 3 13.68 -0.27 -2.76
N VAL A 4 12.50 -0.13 -2.14
CA VAL A 4 11.93 1.19 -1.81
C VAL A 4 12.82 1.92 -0.81
N GLN A 5 13.35 1.24 0.21
CA GLN A 5 14.24 1.85 1.21
C GLN A 5 15.51 2.42 0.57
N ARG A 6 16.11 1.69 -0.39
CA ARG A 6 17.29 2.15 -1.13
C ARG A 6 16.99 3.35 -2.01
N LEU A 7 15.88 3.31 -2.77
CA LEU A 7 15.48 4.41 -3.65
C LEU A 7 15.10 5.66 -2.85
N ALA A 8 14.46 5.50 -1.69
CA ALA A 8 14.09 6.60 -0.81
C ALA A 8 15.34 7.32 -0.27
N ALA A 9 16.34 6.56 0.16
CA ALA A 9 17.62 7.10 0.60
C ALA A 9 18.34 7.87 -0.52
N GLN A 10 18.37 7.33 -1.74
CA GLN A 10 18.96 8.02 -2.91
C GLN A 10 18.26 9.34 -3.24
N ARG A 11 16.94 9.39 -3.07
CA ARG A 11 16.11 10.57 -3.34
C ARG A 11 15.98 11.51 -2.13
N GLN A 12 16.62 11.19 -1.01
CA GLN A 12 16.54 11.95 0.25
C GLN A 12 15.10 12.17 0.76
N VAL A 13 14.23 11.18 0.55
CA VAL A 13 12.84 11.17 1.03
C VAL A 13 12.62 10.00 1.98
N THR A 14 11.52 10.02 2.76
CA THR A 14 11.20 8.86 3.59
C THR A 14 10.67 7.70 2.73
N PRO A 15 10.89 6.42 3.12
CA PRO A 15 10.35 5.27 2.39
C PRO A 15 8.84 5.35 2.17
N TYR A 16 8.11 5.89 3.13
CA TYR A 16 6.67 6.08 3.03
C TYR A 16 6.25 7.12 1.99
N GLU A 17 6.93 8.27 1.94
CA GLU A 17 6.63 9.29 0.92
C GLU A 17 6.88 8.73 -0.47
N LEU A 18 8.00 8.01 -0.65
CA LEU A 18 8.27 7.35 -1.90
C LEU A 18 7.21 6.30 -2.25
N SER A 19 6.84 5.44 -1.30
CA SER A 19 5.77 4.44 -1.51
C SER A 19 4.45 5.09 -1.89
N ARG A 20 4.06 6.17 -1.21
CA ARG A 20 2.82 6.88 -1.52
C ARG A 20 2.84 7.40 -2.95
N ASN A 21 3.95 7.99 -3.39
CA ASN A 21 4.09 8.51 -4.75
C ASN A 21 3.99 7.38 -5.79
N ILE A 22 4.73 6.28 -5.59
CA ILE A 22 4.70 5.10 -6.49
C ILE A 22 3.26 4.58 -6.63
N LEU A 23 2.55 4.46 -5.51
CA LEU A 23 1.20 3.92 -5.52
C LEU A 23 0.20 4.88 -6.15
N GLN A 24 0.33 6.19 -5.92
CA GLN A 24 -0.50 7.19 -6.60
C GLN A 24 -0.25 7.20 -8.12
N GLU A 25 1.00 7.10 -8.56
CA GLU A 25 1.37 6.99 -9.99
C GLU A 25 0.81 5.70 -10.61
N ALA A 26 0.76 4.61 -9.85
CA ALA A 26 0.17 3.35 -10.27
C ALA A 26 -1.38 3.33 -10.19
N GLY A 27 -2.02 4.42 -9.78
CA GLY A 27 -3.48 4.57 -9.75
C GLY A 27 -4.17 4.15 -8.46
N TYR A 28 -3.42 3.80 -7.41
CA TYR A 28 -4.01 3.45 -6.12
C TYR A 28 -4.57 4.69 -5.40
N GLY A 29 -5.79 4.58 -4.89
CA GLY A 29 -6.37 5.58 -3.99
C GLY A 29 -5.90 5.34 -2.57
N ILE A 30 -5.24 6.31 -1.93
CA ILE A 30 -4.77 6.18 -0.55
C ILE A 30 -5.33 7.32 0.30
N THR A 31 -6.18 6.96 1.27
CA THR A 31 -6.77 7.90 2.23
C THR A 31 -6.33 7.55 3.64
N ARG A 32 -5.80 8.54 4.37
CA ARG A 32 -5.42 8.35 5.78
C ARG A 32 -6.67 8.46 6.65
N ARG A 33 -6.91 7.48 7.54
CA ARG A 33 -7.96 7.60 8.54
C ARG A 33 -7.53 8.51 9.70
N GLU A 34 -8.47 9.33 10.15
CA GLU A 34 -8.29 10.16 11.34
C GLU A 34 -8.47 9.35 12.62
N ALA A 35 -9.45 8.44 12.61
CA ALA A 35 -9.75 7.53 13.70
C ALA A 35 -8.63 6.49 13.90
N LYS A 36 -8.25 6.28 15.16
CA LYS A 36 -7.34 5.21 15.57
C LYS A 36 -8.15 3.93 15.80
N ASN A 37 -7.55 2.77 15.52
CA ASN A 37 -8.13 1.50 15.96
C ASN A 37 -7.96 1.33 17.49
N ALA A 38 -8.51 0.24 18.04
CA ALA A 38 -8.42 -0.07 19.47
C ALA A 38 -6.98 -0.19 19.99
N ALA A 39 -6.03 -0.55 19.11
CA ALA A 39 -4.60 -0.60 19.41
C ALA A 39 -3.88 0.77 19.29
N GLY A 40 -4.60 1.86 19.01
CA GLY A 40 -4.05 3.21 18.91
C GLY A 40 -3.37 3.55 17.57
N HIS A 41 -3.42 2.65 16.59
CA HIS A 41 -2.84 2.83 15.26
C HIS A 41 -3.80 3.54 14.31
N ARG A 42 -3.27 4.43 13.46
CA ARG A 42 -4.03 4.99 12.32
C ARG A 42 -3.77 4.14 11.08
N GLY A 43 -4.84 3.65 10.48
CA GLY A 43 -4.81 2.94 9.21
C GLY A 43 -4.90 3.86 8.00
N TYR A 44 -4.64 3.29 6.84
CA TYR A 44 -4.89 3.89 5.54
C TYR A 44 -5.93 3.04 4.81
N ASP A 45 -6.97 3.66 4.28
CA ASP A 45 -7.84 3.01 3.31
C ASP A 45 -7.14 3.06 1.95
N VAL A 46 -6.92 1.90 1.35
CA VAL A 46 -6.25 1.73 0.07
C VAL A 46 -7.25 1.13 -0.92
N ILE A 47 -7.56 1.89 -1.96
CA ILE A 47 -8.37 1.45 -3.09
C ILE A 47 -7.42 1.00 -4.18
N PHE A 48 -7.57 -0.24 -4.62
CA PHE A 48 -6.75 -0.81 -5.68
C PHE A 48 -7.29 -0.34 -7.04
N PRO A 49 -6.42 -0.08 -8.02
CA PRO A 49 -6.80 0.29 -9.39
C PRO A 49 -7.27 -0.93 -10.20
N CYS A 50 -8.07 -1.80 -9.58
CA CYS A 50 -8.64 -2.98 -10.21
C CYS A 50 -9.98 -3.36 -9.58
N THR A 51 -10.68 -4.25 -10.26
CA THR A 51 -11.91 -4.87 -9.78
C THR A 51 -11.73 -6.38 -9.70
N ILE A 52 -12.24 -6.99 -8.64
CA ILE A 52 -12.31 -8.44 -8.48
C ILE A 52 -13.78 -8.82 -8.49
N ASP A 53 -14.18 -9.77 -9.35
CA ASP A 53 -15.56 -10.21 -9.50
C ASP A 53 -16.56 -9.06 -9.73
N GLY A 54 -16.12 -8.02 -10.46
CA GLY A 54 -16.92 -6.84 -10.77
C GLY A 54 -17.07 -5.82 -9.64
N GLN A 55 -16.39 -6.02 -8.50
CA GLN A 55 -16.39 -5.07 -7.39
C GLN A 55 -15.03 -4.38 -7.22
N PRO A 56 -15.02 -3.06 -6.90
CA PRO A 56 -13.78 -2.36 -6.61
C PRO A 56 -13.13 -2.94 -5.36
N HIS A 57 -11.83 -3.24 -5.46
CA HIS A 57 -11.11 -3.82 -4.34
C HIS A 57 -10.56 -2.73 -3.44
N GLN A 58 -10.88 -2.79 -2.15
CA GLN A 58 -10.38 -1.87 -1.13
C GLN A 58 -9.89 -2.63 0.09
N LYS A 59 -8.84 -2.12 0.73
CA LYS A 59 -8.28 -2.73 1.94
C LYS A 59 -7.70 -1.68 2.88
N MET A 60 -7.89 -1.92 4.18
CA MET A 60 -7.23 -1.15 5.22
C MET A 60 -5.80 -1.64 5.43
N MET A 61 -4.84 -0.72 5.44
CA MET A 61 -3.41 -1.03 5.52
C MET A 61 -2.69 -0.18 6.55
N ARG A 62 -1.66 -0.77 7.18
CA ARG A 62 -0.69 -0.03 8.00
C ARG A 62 0.32 0.68 7.12
N ARG A 63 1.05 1.65 7.68
CA ARG A 63 2.13 2.36 6.96
C ARG A 63 3.20 1.41 6.40
N SER A 64 3.56 0.35 7.13
CA SER A 64 4.53 -0.66 6.67
C SER A 64 4.02 -1.43 5.45
N TRP A 65 2.73 -1.74 5.42
CA TRP A 65 2.11 -2.46 4.30
C TRP A 65 2.03 -1.62 3.02
N LEU A 66 1.91 -0.29 3.13
CA LEU A 66 2.05 0.59 1.98
C LEU A 66 3.46 0.51 1.37
N ILE A 67 4.48 0.28 2.20
CA ILE A 67 5.86 0.11 1.72
C ILE A 67 5.98 -1.23 0.99
N GLU A 68 5.47 -2.32 1.57
CA GLU A 68 5.41 -3.64 0.92
C GLU A 68 4.62 -3.59 -0.40
N LEU A 69 3.48 -2.91 -0.43
CA LEU A 69 2.65 -2.76 -1.63
C LEU A 69 3.40 -2.02 -2.75
N ALA A 70 4.11 -0.94 -2.41
CA ALA A 70 4.92 -0.21 -3.38
C ALA A 70 6.09 -1.04 -3.92
N GLU A 71 6.65 -1.94 -3.12
CA GLU A 71 7.68 -2.88 -3.58
C GLU A 71 7.13 -3.83 -4.62
N LEU A 72 5.95 -4.43 -4.38
CA LEU A 72 5.30 -5.32 -5.34
C LEU A 72 4.98 -4.59 -6.67
N VAL A 73 4.49 -3.36 -6.59
CA VAL A 73 4.25 -2.53 -7.79
C VAL A 73 5.55 -2.27 -8.56
N LEU A 74 6.65 -1.96 -7.88
CA LEU A 74 7.96 -1.79 -8.52
C LEU A 74 8.56 -3.09 -9.09
N GLU A 75 8.17 -4.24 -8.55
CA GLU A 75 8.53 -5.56 -9.06
C GLU A 75 7.69 -5.95 -10.30
N GLY A 76 6.67 -5.17 -10.63
CA GLY A 76 5.85 -5.34 -11.83
C GLY A 76 4.62 -6.22 -11.62
N PHE A 77 4.27 -6.54 -10.38
CA PHE A 77 3.04 -7.28 -10.08
C PHE A 77 1.80 -6.45 -10.42
N LYS A 78 0.81 -7.10 -11.01
CA LYS A 78 -0.45 -6.43 -11.35
C LYS A 78 -1.32 -6.22 -10.10
N PRO A 79 -2.11 -5.13 -10.04
CA PRO A 79 -3.01 -4.87 -8.90
C PRO A 79 -3.92 -6.06 -8.55
N GLU A 80 -4.43 -6.79 -9.55
CA GLU A 80 -5.28 -7.97 -9.38
C GLU A 80 -4.53 -9.12 -8.68
N GLU A 81 -3.28 -9.37 -9.07
CA GLU A 81 -2.43 -10.41 -8.48
C GLU A 81 -2.10 -10.09 -7.03
N ILE A 82 -1.81 -8.81 -6.76
CA ILE A 82 -1.50 -8.31 -5.42
C ILE A 82 -2.72 -8.44 -4.50
N ALA A 83 -3.89 -7.98 -4.97
CA ALA A 83 -5.14 -8.01 -4.23
C ALA A 83 -5.58 -9.44 -3.88
N THR A 84 -5.42 -10.39 -4.81
CA THR A 84 -5.83 -11.78 -4.60
C THR A 84 -4.86 -12.60 -3.74
N ASN A 85 -3.54 -12.35 -3.85
CA ASN A 85 -2.53 -13.26 -3.28
C ASN A 85 -1.75 -12.70 -2.08
N TYR A 86 -1.44 -11.41 -2.05
CA TYR A 86 -0.37 -10.89 -1.18
C TYR A 86 -0.89 -10.22 0.10
N PHE A 87 -2.11 -9.69 0.04
CA PHE A 87 -2.74 -9.03 1.17
C PHE A 87 -3.92 -9.83 1.73
N LYS A 88 -3.72 -11.13 2.00
CA LYS A 88 -4.71 -11.95 2.73
C LYS A 88 -4.73 -11.70 4.25
N ARG A 89 -3.72 -11.00 4.80
CA ARG A 89 -3.60 -10.66 6.23
C ARG A 89 -4.59 -9.56 6.65
N ASP A 90 -5.15 -9.62 7.86
CA ASP A 90 -6.06 -8.59 8.39
C ASP A 90 -5.31 -7.41 8.99
N PHE A 91 -5.85 -6.20 8.86
CA PHE A 91 -5.22 -4.96 9.34
C PHE A 91 -4.83 -4.99 10.82
N ASP A 92 -5.59 -5.70 11.65
CA ASP A 92 -5.34 -5.84 13.09
C ASP A 92 -4.31 -6.93 13.45
N SER A 93 -3.91 -7.79 12.50
CA SER A 93 -2.78 -8.72 12.65
C SER A 93 -1.43 -7.99 12.56
#